data_AF-A0A8S2FG18-F1
#
_entry.id   AF-A0A8S2FG18-F1
#
_cell.length_a   1.000
_cell.length_b   1.000
_cell.length_c   1.000
_cell.angle_alpha   90.00
_cell.angle_beta   90.00
_cell.angle_gamma   90.00
#
_symmetry.space_group_name_H-M   'P 1'
#
loop_
_entity.id
_entity.type
_entity.pdbx_description
1 polymer ?
#
loop_
_entity_poly.entity_id
_entity_poly.type
_entity_poly.pdbx_seq_one_letter_code
_entity_poly.pdbx_strand_id
1 'polypeptide(L)'
;ILESNGEILIMNNDSTSKKQHIYLRHLKNEFQELLTFHPQEWLNGLKPNRNYPLFLRGDIDGFITLFINNLATLLAVVLSLTPILGDQIVYGRILPGFGLSMCFGNVYYVYMARKLAWKENRSDVCAQPYGINTPGAFAFIYSIIFPTYYSCLQQHFSIDYCRDLSFYVALASNFVTSCILLVLSLFGEYIRRYTPGVALLSSISALGFVYLALNEFLEMNTVPIVSFVPFAIVMIGYLGNVKFGPLPVALVALISGTALAWICQLNTGHAVVEASKLIKGYAPVFPVKEMFKNLANIGPYLSTSIPTAISIAVGTIQCVESAKRNGDFYPTRESLLADSIGTLTAALFGSILGMT
;
A
#
# COMPACT_ATOMS: atom_id res chain seq x y z
N ILE A 1 28.04 34.71 -7.67
CA ILE A 1 29.12 35.19 -8.57
C ILE A 1 29.42 34.06 -9.55
N LEU A 2 28.84 34.19 -10.74
CA LEU A 2 29.33 33.76 -12.06
C LEU A 2 28.11 33.72 -12.99
N GLU A 3 27.80 34.88 -13.56
CA GLU A 3 27.21 34.97 -14.89
C GLU A 3 28.36 34.86 -15.90
N SER A 4 28.20 34.02 -16.93
CA SER A 4 28.34 34.38 -18.35
C SER A 4 28.58 33.12 -19.19
N ASN A 5 27.61 32.76 -20.02
CA ASN A 5 27.78 32.54 -21.47
C ASN A 5 26.53 31.84 -22.00
N GLY A 6 25.66 32.64 -22.62
CA GLY A 6 24.55 32.14 -23.39
C GLY A 6 25.06 31.49 -24.67
N GLU A 7 25.00 30.16 -24.71
CA GLU A 7 24.85 29.41 -25.96
C GLU A 7 23.55 28.61 -25.86
N ILE A 8 22.55 29.05 -26.61
CA ILE A 8 21.37 28.24 -26.88
C ILE A 8 21.83 27.11 -27.80
N LEU A 9 22.16 25.97 -27.19
CA LEU A 9 22.32 24.70 -27.91
C LEU A 9 20.97 24.33 -28.53
N ILE A 10 20.78 24.73 -29.79
CA ILE A 10 19.72 24.20 -30.65
C ILE A 10 19.99 22.70 -30.78
N MET A 11 19.33 21.89 -29.95
CA MET A 11 19.38 20.44 -30.06
C MET A 11 18.88 20.03 -31.44
N ASN A 12 19.78 19.46 -32.24
CA ASN A 12 19.50 18.86 -33.53
C ASN A 12 18.30 17.90 -33.47
N ASN A 13 17.25 18.20 -34.24
CA ASN A 13 15.99 17.44 -34.36
C ASN A 13 16.17 15.98 -34.80
N ASP A 14 17.31 15.64 -35.42
CA ASP A 14 17.62 14.26 -35.85
C ASP A 14 18.04 13.34 -34.69
N SER A 15 18.58 13.90 -33.60
CA SER A 15 19.04 13.11 -32.45
C SER A 15 17.88 12.68 -31.54
N THR A 16 16.84 13.51 -31.46
CA THR A 16 15.58 13.24 -30.75
C THR A 16 14.74 12.21 -31.50
N SER A 17 14.66 12.29 -32.82
CA SER A 17 13.97 11.31 -33.67
C SER A 17 14.58 9.90 -33.57
N LYS A 18 15.91 9.77 -33.65
CA LYS A 18 16.60 8.48 -33.47
C LYS A 18 16.44 7.91 -32.06
N LYS A 19 16.54 8.75 -31.01
CA LYS A 19 16.28 8.33 -29.62
C LYS A 19 14.83 7.88 -29.43
N GLN A 20 13.86 8.58 -30.01
CA GLN A 20 12.45 8.18 -30.00
C GLN A 20 12.22 6.86 -30.75
N HIS A 21 12.85 6.64 -31.91
CA HIS A 21 12.72 5.39 -32.65
C HIS A 21 13.33 4.18 -31.91
N ILE A 22 14.49 4.36 -31.29
CA ILE A 22 15.11 3.33 -30.44
C ILE A 22 14.23 3.05 -29.21
N TYR A 23 13.68 4.10 -28.59
CA TYR A 23 12.77 3.99 -27.46
C TYR A 23 11.45 3.29 -27.82
N LEU A 24 10.85 3.60 -28.96
CA LEU A 24 9.65 2.93 -29.48
C LEU A 24 9.94 1.46 -29.82
N ARG A 25 11.15 1.12 -30.29
CA ARG A 25 11.58 -0.28 -30.47
C ARG A 25 11.73 -1.00 -29.14
N HIS A 26 12.32 -0.35 -28.13
CA HIS A 26 12.48 -0.94 -26.80
C HIS A 26 11.13 -1.16 -26.11
N LEU A 27 10.23 -0.17 -26.18
CA LEU A 27 8.84 -0.30 -25.77
C LEU A 27 8.14 -1.44 -26.51
N LYS A 28 8.31 -1.54 -27.84
CA LYS A 28 7.69 -2.61 -28.64
C LYS A 28 8.22 -3.99 -28.25
N ASN A 29 9.52 -4.12 -27.97
CA ASN A 29 10.13 -5.38 -27.52
C ASN A 29 9.69 -5.76 -26.11
N GLU A 30 9.63 -4.82 -25.18
CA GLU A 30 9.14 -5.11 -23.82
C GLU A 30 7.61 -5.31 -23.79
N PHE A 31 6.87 -4.64 -24.66
CA PHE A 31 5.43 -4.87 -24.86
C PHE A 31 5.19 -6.23 -25.50
N GLN A 32 6.08 -6.67 -26.39
CA GLN A 32 6.12 -8.04 -26.87
C GLN A 32 6.47 -9.02 -25.74
N GLU A 33 7.49 -8.78 -24.90
CA GLU A 33 7.81 -9.63 -23.74
C GLU A 33 6.65 -9.75 -22.73
N LEU A 34 5.88 -8.67 -22.53
CA LEU A 34 4.69 -8.66 -21.66
C LEU A 34 3.52 -9.46 -22.23
N LEU A 35 3.28 -9.37 -23.54
CA LEU A 35 2.21 -10.11 -24.23
C LEU A 35 2.62 -11.54 -24.58
N THR A 36 3.92 -11.80 -24.72
CA THR A 36 4.46 -13.16 -24.79
C THR A 36 4.48 -13.70 -23.37
N PHE A 37 3.32 -14.22 -22.96
CA PHE A 37 3.25 -15.15 -21.85
C PHE A 37 4.31 -16.21 -22.10
N HIS A 38 5.41 -16.20 -21.34
CA HIS A 38 6.41 -17.26 -21.32
C HIS A 38 5.99 -18.22 -20.20
N PRO A 39 5.06 -19.17 -20.46
CA PRO A 39 4.53 -20.05 -19.42
C PRO A 39 5.65 -20.83 -18.71
N GLN A 40 6.75 -21.09 -19.41
CA GLN A 40 7.91 -21.77 -18.84
C GLN A 40 8.58 -20.93 -17.72
N GLU A 41 8.72 -19.62 -17.87
CA GLU A 41 9.27 -18.76 -16.82
C GLU A 41 8.34 -18.71 -15.59
N TRP A 42 7.03 -18.72 -15.83
CA TRP A 42 6.04 -18.75 -14.76
C TRP A 42 6.05 -20.08 -14.00
N LEU A 43 6.13 -21.19 -14.74
CA LEU A 43 6.27 -22.54 -14.17
C LEU A 43 7.60 -22.70 -13.41
N ASN A 44 8.65 -21.98 -13.81
CA ASN A 44 9.94 -22.02 -13.11
C ASN A 44 9.89 -21.36 -11.72
N GLY A 45 9.05 -20.33 -11.50
CA GLY A 45 8.85 -19.75 -10.16
C GLY A 45 8.19 -20.72 -9.16
N LEU A 46 7.44 -21.70 -9.67
CA LEU A 46 6.86 -22.79 -8.87
C LEU A 46 7.86 -23.92 -8.61
N LYS A 47 8.96 -24.01 -9.35
CA LYS A 47 9.96 -25.07 -9.13
C LYS A 47 10.66 -24.86 -7.79
N PRO A 48 10.88 -25.91 -7.02
CA PRO A 48 11.64 -25.81 -5.78
C PRO A 48 13.11 -25.55 -6.11
N ASN A 49 13.62 -24.37 -5.74
CA ASN A 49 15.06 -24.16 -5.65
C ASN A 49 15.53 -24.80 -4.34
N ARG A 50 16.30 -25.90 -4.43
CA ARG A 50 16.77 -26.68 -3.28
C ARG A 50 17.62 -25.85 -2.30
N ASN A 51 18.25 -24.79 -2.79
CA ASN A 51 19.12 -23.92 -2.00
C ASN A 51 18.38 -22.72 -1.41
N TYR A 52 17.17 -22.40 -1.87
CA TYR A 52 16.39 -21.27 -1.35
C TYR A 52 15.45 -21.77 -0.22
N PRO A 53 15.72 -21.42 1.05
CA PRO A 53 14.89 -21.85 2.16
C PRO A 53 13.51 -21.20 2.09
N LEU A 54 12.47 -21.92 2.53
CA LEU A 54 11.11 -21.35 2.64
C LEU A 54 10.98 -20.37 3.81
N PHE A 55 11.87 -20.46 4.80
CA PHE A 55 11.82 -19.67 6.01
C PHE A 55 13.20 -19.51 6.62
N LEU A 56 13.55 -18.28 6.98
CA LEU A 56 14.77 -17.88 7.68
C LEU A 56 14.40 -17.19 8.99
N ARG A 57 15.33 -17.17 9.95
CA ARG A 57 15.11 -16.46 11.23
C ARG A 57 14.86 -14.96 11.04
N GLY A 58 15.44 -14.35 10.00
CA GLY A 58 15.22 -12.95 9.66
C GLY A 58 13.79 -12.64 9.21
N ASP A 59 13.07 -13.63 8.68
CA ASP A 59 11.70 -13.45 8.19
C ASP A 59 10.72 -13.15 9.33
N ILE A 60 11.04 -13.57 10.57
CA ILE A 60 10.25 -13.26 11.76
C ILE A 60 10.25 -11.75 12.03
N ASP A 61 11.42 -11.11 11.94
CA ASP A 61 11.57 -9.69 12.19
C ASP A 61 10.90 -8.86 11.08
N GLY A 62 11.11 -9.27 9.83
CA GLY A 62 10.42 -8.69 8.67
C GLY A 62 8.90 -8.84 8.75
N PHE A 63 8.40 -10.03 9.09
CA PHE A 63 6.98 -10.30 9.26
C PHE A 63 6.38 -9.46 10.38
N ILE A 64 6.98 -9.44 11.57
CA ILE A 64 6.44 -8.68 12.72
C ILE A 64 6.40 -7.18 12.41
N THR A 65 7.46 -6.66 11.78
CA THR A 65 7.52 -5.25 11.39
C THR A 65 6.43 -4.91 10.36
N LEU A 66 6.30 -5.73 9.30
CA LEU A 66 5.28 -5.52 8.27
C LEU A 66 3.85 -5.73 8.78
N PHE A 67 3.66 -6.69 9.69
CA PHE A 67 2.39 -6.98 10.34
C PHE A 67 1.95 -5.82 11.23
N ILE A 68 2.83 -5.32 12.09
CA ILE A 68 2.52 -4.18 12.97
C ILE A 68 2.23 -2.93 12.15
N ASN A 69 3.01 -2.68 11.09
CA ASN A 69 2.77 -1.56 10.17
C ASN A 69 1.37 -1.62 9.54
N ASN A 70 1.01 -2.76 8.95
CA ASN A 70 -0.31 -2.92 8.34
C ASN A 70 -1.45 -2.92 9.37
N LEU A 71 -1.22 -3.51 10.56
CA LEU A 71 -2.21 -3.55 11.63
C LEU A 71 -2.50 -2.14 12.18
N ALA A 72 -1.46 -1.33 12.42
CA ALA A 72 -1.61 0.04 12.89
C ALA A 72 -2.44 0.87 11.90
N THR A 73 -2.09 0.83 10.61
CA THR A 73 -2.87 1.49 9.56
C THR A 73 -4.30 0.99 9.51
N LEU A 74 -4.51 -0.34 9.56
CA LEU A 74 -5.86 -0.91 9.52
C LEU A 74 -6.71 -0.45 10.70
N LEU A 75 -6.15 -0.41 11.91
CA LEU A 75 -6.85 0.06 13.11
C LEU A 75 -7.24 1.53 12.98
N ALA A 76 -6.33 2.40 12.54
CA ALA A 76 -6.62 3.82 12.34
C ALA A 76 -7.73 4.03 11.30
N VAL A 77 -7.69 3.27 10.20
CA VAL A 77 -8.75 3.24 9.17
C VAL A 77 -10.08 2.80 9.75
N VAL A 78 -10.12 1.70 10.50
CA VAL A 78 -11.35 1.17 11.11
C VAL A 78 -11.95 2.18 12.08
N LEU A 79 -11.12 2.76 12.97
CA LEU A 79 -11.57 3.77 13.94
C LEU A 79 -12.12 5.03 13.26
N SER A 80 -11.55 5.41 12.12
CA SER A 80 -12.03 6.56 11.32
C SER A 80 -13.33 6.27 10.58
N LEU A 81 -13.54 5.02 10.12
CA LEU A 81 -14.68 4.64 9.29
C LEU A 81 -15.91 4.20 10.09
N THR A 82 -15.72 3.49 11.21
CA THR A 82 -16.81 2.92 12.01
C THR A 82 -17.87 3.96 12.42
N PRO A 83 -17.52 5.18 12.89
CA PRO A 83 -18.51 6.20 13.26
C PRO A 83 -19.42 6.63 12.10
N ILE A 84 -18.92 6.54 10.86
CA ILE A 84 -19.63 6.99 9.67
C ILE A 84 -20.38 5.83 9.02
N LEU A 85 -19.65 4.80 8.59
CA LEU A 85 -20.18 3.68 7.82
C LEU A 85 -20.84 2.59 8.68
N GLY A 86 -20.53 2.55 9.98
CA GLY A 86 -21.00 1.52 10.91
C GLY A 86 -20.25 0.19 10.78
N ASP A 87 -20.36 -0.63 11.83
CA ASP A 87 -19.61 -1.89 11.95
C ASP A 87 -19.90 -2.88 10.82
N GLN A 88 -21.14 -2.93 10.34
CA GLN A 88 -21.54 -3.92 9.33
C GLN A 88 -20.83 -3.70 7.98
N ILE A 89 -20.63 -2.46 7.56
CA ILE A 89 -19.94 -2.16 6.31
C ILE A 89 -18.42 -2.36 6.50
N VAL A 90 -17.88 -1.86 7.62
CA VAL A 90 -16.43 -1.92 7.89
C VAL A 90 -15.97 -3.37 8.06
N TYR A 91 -16.49 -4.08 9.06
CA TYR A 91 -16.09 -5.45 9.36
C TYR A 91 -16.67 -6.47 8.37
N GLY A 92 -17.86 -6.20 7.82
CA GLY A 92 -18.56 -7.16 6.96
C GLY A 92 -18.28 -7.04 5.47
N ARG A 93 -17.81 -5.89 4.97
CA ARG A 93 -17.52 -5.68 3.53
C ARG A 93 -16.07 -5.27 3.27
N ILE A 94 -15.57 -4.26 3.97
CA ILE A 94 -14.22 -3.70 3.72
C ILE A 94 -13.13 -4.69 4.15
N LEU A 95 -13.17 -5.16 5.40
CA LEU A 95 -12.12 -6.02 5.96
C LEU A 95 -11.96 -7.37 5.24
N PRO A 96 -13.03 -8.09 4.86
CA PRO A 96 -12.90 -9.33 4.09
C PRO A 96 -12.24 -9.13 2.73
N GLY A 97 -12.61 -8.07 2.01
CA GLY A 97 -11.97 -7.72 0.73
C GLY A 97 -10.51 -7.35 0.88
N PHE A 98 -10.18 -6.61 1.95
CA PHE A 98 -8.79 -6.29 2.31
C PHE A 98 -7.97 -7.55 2.66
N GLY A 99 -8.54 -8.49 3.42
CA GLY A 99 -7.88 -9.74 3.76
C GLY A 99 -7.52 -10.57 2.52
N LEU A 100 -8.44 -10.65 1.56
CA LEU A 100 -8.19 -11.34 0.29
C LEU A 100 -7.11 -10.67 -0.56
N SER A 101 -7.15 -9.33 -0.67
CA SER A 101 -6.12 -8.61 -1.43
C SER A 101 -4.75 -8.70 -0.77
N MET A 102 -4.68 -8.70 0.57
CA MET A 102 -3.46 -8.98 1.34
C MET A 102 -2.90 -10.35 1.04
N CYS A 103 -3.73 -11.40 1.10
CA CYS A 103 -3.30 -12.76 0.78
C CYS A 103 -2.77 -12.84 -0.66
N PHE A 104 -3.48 -12.26 -1.62
CA PHE A 104 -3.06 -12.24 -3.02
C PHE A 104 -1.66 -11.63 -3.19
N GLY A 105 -1.44 -10.40 -2.73
CA GLY A 105 -0.17 -9.72 -2.97
C GLY A 105 1.00 -10.36 -2.23
N ASN A 106 0.82 -10.79 -0.97
CA ASN A 106 1.87 -11.49 -0.24
C ASN A 106 2.27 -12.82 -0.92
N VAL A 107 1.29 -13.62 -1.38
CA VAL A 107 1.59 -14.85 -2.13
C VAL A 107 2.30 -14.54 -3.45
N TYR A 108 1.89 -13.47 -4.14
CA TYR A 108 2.50 -13.07 -5.40
C TYR A 108 3.95 -12.60 -5.23
N TYR A 109 4.24 -11.79 -4.22
CA TYR A 109 5.61 -11.34 -3.96
C TYR A 109 6.53 -12.44 -3.45
N VAL A 110 6.01 -13.41 -2.67
CA VAL A 110 6.75 -14.64 -2.35
C VAL A 110 7.08 -15.42 -3.61
N TYR A 111 6.12 -15.54 -4.53
CA TYR A 111 6.34 -16.17 -5.83
C TYR A 111 7.39 -15.43 -6.68
N MET A 112 7.33 -14.09 -6.73
CA MET A 112 8.34 -13.27 -7.43
C MET A 112 9.74 -13.47 -6.85
N ALA A 113 9.87 -13.52 -5.52
CA ALA A 113 11.14 -13.79 -4.86
C ALA A 113 11.70 -15.17 -5.21
N ARG A 114 10.85 -16.20 -5.24
CA ARG A 114 11.24 -17.56 -5.65
C ARG A 114 11.65 -17.63 -7.13
N LYS A 115 10.92 -16.95 -8.00
CA LYS A 115 11.23 -16.82 -9.42
C LYS A 115 12.60 -16.17 -9.63
N LEU A 116 12.89 -15.11 -8.89
CA LEU A 116 14.19 -14.42 -8.93
C LEU A 116 15.33 -15.30 -8.39
N ALA A 117 15.13 -15.93 -7.22
CA ALA A 117 16.09 -16.84 -6.62
C ALA A 117 16.44 -18.01 -7.53
N TRP A 118 15.46 -18.56 -8.25
CA TRP A 118 15.70 -19.61 -9.24
C TRP A 118 16.48 -19.10 -10.46
N LYS A 119 16.12 -17.93 -10.99
CA LYS A 119 16.78 -17.32 -12.16
C LYS A 119 18.25 -16.99 -11.90
N GLU A 120 18.55 -16.46 -10.71
CA GLU A 120 19.91 -16.07 -10.30
C GLU A 120 20.68 -17.21 -9.61
N ASN A 121 20.03 -18.36 -9.38
CA ASN A 121 20.57 -19.49 -8.63
C ASN A 121 21.13 -19.07 -7.25
N ARG A 122 20.39 -18.19 -6.56
CA ARG A 122 20.73 -17.59 -5.27
C ARG A 122 19.83 -18.10 -4.16
N SER A 123 20.31 -18.00 -2.92
CA SER A 123 19.59 -18.42 -1.71
C SER A 123 19.24 -17.28 -0.77
N ASP A 124 19.62 -16.04 -1.11
CA ASP A 124 19.62 -14.85 -0.27
C ASP A 124 18.70 -13.73 -0.80
N VAL A 125 17.69 -14.08 -1.61
CA VAL A 125 16.73 -13.12 -2.17
C VAL A 125 15.64 -12.79 -1.15
N CYS A 126 15.30 -11.50 -1.01
CA CYS A 126 14.28 -11.04 -0.07
C CYS A 126 12.99 -10.63 -0.80
N ALA A 127 11.84 -11.19 -0.37
CA ALA A 127 10.54 -10.81 -0.94
C ALA A 127 10.22 -9.33 -0.68
N GLN A 128 9.60 -8.69 -1.68
CA GLN A 128 9.12 -7.32 -1.51
C GLN A 128 7.98 -7.26 -0.48
N PRO A 129 7.93 -6.19 0.34
CA PRO A 129 6.82 -5.99 1.27
C PRO A 129 5.54 -5.64 0.51
N TYR A 130 4.40 -5.98 1.10
CA TYR A 130 3.09 -5.65 0.55
C TYR A 130 2.11 -5.28 1.66
N GLY A 131 1.27 -4.29 1.41
CA GLY A 131 0.40 -3.72 2.43
C GLY A 131 -0.61 -2.71 1.95
N ILE A 132 -1.18 -2.00 2.92
CA ILE A 132 -2.11 -0.89 2.67
C ILE A 132 -1.33 0.32 2.17
N ASN A 133 -1.80 0.94 1.08
CA ASN A 133 -1.37 2.28 0.72
C ASN A 133 -1.93 3.29 1.72
N THR A 134 -1.19 3.49 2.82
CA THR A 134 -1.67 4.26 3.98
C THR A 134 -2.07 5.71 3.63
N PRO A 135 -1.26 6.48 2.88
CA PRO A 135 -1.67 7.82 2.47
C PRO A 135 -2.93 7.83 1.61
N GLY A 136 -3.07 6.85 0.71
CA GLY A 136 -4.26 6.69 -0.11
C GLY A 136 -5.49 6.34 0.70
N ALA A 137 -5.35 5.48 1.72
CA ALA A 137 -6.45 5.11 2.61
C ALA A 137 -7.04 6.33 3.32
N PHE A 138 -6.19 7.19 3.90
CA PHE A 138 -6.67 8.42 4.54
C PHE A 138 -7.20 9.46 3.55
N ALA A 139 -6.59 9.60 2.37
CA ALA A 139 -7.13 10.43 1.31
C ALA A 139 -8.55 10.00 0.90
N PHE A 140 -8.80 8.68 0.81
CA PHE A 140 -10.13 8.14 0.51
C PHE A 140 -11.13 8.43 1.63
N ILE A 141 -10.73 8.26 2.89
CA ILE A 141 -11.58 8.56 4.05
C ILE A 141 -11.98 10.03 4.05
N TYR A 142 -11.00 10.93 4.03
CA TYR A 142 -11.24 12.36 4.25
C TYR A 142 -11.70 13.13 3.00
N SER A 143 -11.27 12.72 1.80
CA SER A 143 -11.58 13.44 0.55
C SER A 143 -12.68 12.79 -0.28
N ILE A 144 -13.09 11.56 0.01
CA ILE A 144 -14.18 10.88 -0.73
C ILE A 144 -15.33 10.51 0.21
N ILE A 145 -15.08 9.72 1.25
CA ILE A 145 -16.15 9.18 2.10
C ILE A 145 -16.82 10.27 2.92
N PHE A 146 -16.04 11.03 3.69
CA PHE A 146 -16.55 12.12 4.54
C PHE A 146 -17.38 13.12 3.73
N PRO A 147 -16.88 13.74 2.64
CA PRO A 147 -17.65 14.70 1.88
C PRO A 147 -18.88 14.08 1.22
N THR A 148 -18.79 12.84 0.69
CA THR A 148 -19.97 12.17 0.11
C THR A 148 -21.05 11.93 1.16
N TYR A 149 -20.68 11.45 2.34
CA TYR A 149 -21.60 11.15 3.42
C TYR A 149 -22.30 12.43 3.93
N TYR A 150 -21.53 13.47 4.26
CA TYR A 150 -22.09 14.71 4.79
C TYR A 150 -22.89 15.50 3.74
N SER A 151 -22.48 15.49 2.47
CA SER A 151 -23.25 16.12 1.38
C SER A 151 -24.59 15.42 1.17
N CYS A 152 -24.63 14.09 1.28
CA CYS A 152 -25.86 13.32 1.22
C CYS A 152 -26.80 13.64 2.40
N LEU A 153 -26.26 13.76 3.62
CA LEU A 153 -27.04 14.14 4.79
C LEU A 153 -27.64 15.55 4.68
N GLN A 154 -26.89 16.50 4.12
CA GLN A 154 -27.39 17.86 3.88
C GLN A 154 -28.59 17.90 2.92
N GLN A 155 -28.70 16.92 2.02
CA GLN A 155 -29.83 16.78 1.11
C GLN A 155 -31.04 16.07 1.75
N HIS A 156 -31.02 15.88 3.08
CA HIS A 156 -32.09 15.25 3.87
C HIS A 156 -32.43 13.80 3.48
N PHE A 157 -31.46 13.06 2.93
CA PHE A 157 -31.59 11.62 2.73
C PHE A 157 -31.43 10.83 4.04
N SER A 158 -31.86 9.56 4.04
CA SER A 158 -31.70 8.68 5.19
C SER A 158 -30.23 8.35 5.46
N ILE A 159 -29.88 8.19 6.74
CA ILE A 159 -28.51 7.90 7.18
C ILE A 159 -27.97 6.63 6.50
N ASP A 160 -28.77 5.57 6.46
CA ASP A 160 -28.35 4.28 5.88
C ASP A 160 -28.09 4.38 4.38
N TYR A 161 -28.89 5.18 3.66
CA TYR A 161 -28.64 5.47 2.25
C TYR A 161 -27.32 6.22 2.06
N CYS A 162 -27.04 7.22 2.89
CA CYS A 162 -25.79 8.00 2.79
C CYS A 162 -24.55 7.15 3.13
N ARG A 163 -24.66 6.20 4.05
CA ARG A 163 -23.61 5.22 4.35
C ARG A 163 -23.30 4.35 3.14
N ASP A 164 -24.32 3.73 2.57
CA ASP A 164 -24.15 2.87 1.39
C ASP A 164 -23.62 3.67 0.19
N LEU A 165 -24.16 4.87 -0.06
CA LEU A 165 -23.70 5.74 -1.15
C LEU A 165 -22.22 6.09 -1.01
N SER A 166 -21.80 6.59 0.15
CA SER A 166 -20.40 6.96 0.39
C SER A 166 -19.45 5.76 0.28
N PHE A 167 -19.86 4.59 0.77
CA PHE A 167 -19.13 3.34 0.58
C PHE A 167 -18.99 2.96 -0.91
N TYR A 168 -20.08 2.94 -1.68
CA TYR A 168 -20.02 2.54 -3.09
C TYR A 168 -19.28 3.54 -3.97
N VAL A 169 -19.37 4.84 -3.69
CA VAL A 169 -18.57 5.88 -4.38
C VAL A 169 -17.09 5.70 -4.10
N ALA A 170 -16.69 5.44 -2.85
CA ALA A 170 -15.30 5.16 -2.51
C ALA A 170 -14.80 3.85 -3.14
N LEU A 171 -15.64 2.81 -3.17
CA LEU A 171 -15.30 1.55 -3.81
C LEU A 171 -15.08 1.70 -5.31
N ALA A 172 -15.98 2.44 -5.97
CA ALA A 172 -15.87 2.72 -7.40
C ALA A 172 -14.65 3.62 -7.69
N SER A 173 -14.30 4.52 -6.78
CA SER A 173 -13.06 5.30 -6.83
C SER A 173 -11.82 4.41 -6.72
N ASN A 174 -11.82 3.39 -5.86
CA ASN A 174 -10.71 2.43 -5.72
C ASN A 174 -10.55 1.59 -6.99
N PHE A 175 -11.66 1.17 -7.59
CA PHE A 175 -11.66 0.50 -8.89
C PHE A 175 -11.03 1.37 -9.98
N VAL A 176 -11.41 2.65 -10.08
CA VAL A 176 -10.79 3.58 -11.04
C VAL A 176 -9.30 3.78 -10.75
N THR A 177 -8.91 3.91 -9.48
CA THR A 177 -7.50 3.96 -9.07
C THR A 177 -6.74 2.73 -9.56
N SER A 178 -7.31 1.52 -9.44
CA SER A 178 -6.70 0.29 -9.96
C SER A 178 -6.54 0.29 -11.48
N CYS A 179 -7.53 0.81 -12.23
CA CYS A 179 -7.45 0.93 -13.69
C CYS A 179 -6.36 1.92 -14.12
N ILE A 180 -6.25 3.06 -13.43
CA ILE A 180 -5.18 4.03 -13.68
C ILE A 180 -3.83 3.40 -13.37
N LEU A 181 -3.71 2.64 -12.29
CA LEU A 181 -2.48 1.96 -11.91
C LEU A 181 -2.08 0.87 -12.91
N LEU A 182 -3.04 0.10 -13.45
CA LEU A 182 -2.81 -0.84 -14.55
C LEU A 182 -2.21 -0.11 -15.76
N VAL A 183 -2.74 1.06 -16.12
CA VAL A 183 -2.16 1.88 -17.20
C VAL A 183 -0.75 2.36 -16.84
N LEU A 184 -0.54 2.86 -15.61
CA LEU A 184 0.78 3.30 -15.14
C LEU A 184 1.81 2.18 -15.12
N SER A 185 1.40 0.94 -14.84
CA SER A 185 2.29 -0.23 -14.81
C SER A 185 2.99 -0.46 -16.16
N LEU A 186 2.32 -0.15 -17.27
CA LEU A 186 2.88 -0.23 -18.62
C LEU A 186 4.02 0.79 -18.80
N PHE A 187 3.90 1.95 -18.17
CA PHE A 187 4.88 3.03 -18.22
C PHE A 187 5.85 3.03 -17.03
N GLY A 188 5.76 2.06 -16.12
CA GLY A 188 6.50 2.06 -14.85
C GLY A 188 8.01 2.22 -15.01
N GLU A 189 8.62 1.50 -15.94
CA GLU A 189 10.06 1.59 -16.20
C GLU A 189 10.48 2.95 -16.79
N TYR A 190 9.59 3.58 -17.57
CA TYR A 190 9.82 4.94 -18.07
C TYR A 190 9.80 5.94 -16.92
N ILE A 191 8.77 5.89 -16.06
CA ILE A 191 8.66 6.75 -14.89
C ILE A 191 9.90 6.59 -14.00
N ARG A 192 10.29 5.35 -13.71
CA ARG A 192 11.48 5.03 -12.93
C ARG A 192 12.77 5.58 -13.55
N ARG A 193 12.95 5.48 -14.87
CA ARG A 193 14.19 5.92 -15.55
C ARG A 193 14.37 7.44 -15.54
N TYR A 194 13.27 8.19 -15.62
CA TYR A 194 13.31 9.66 -15.68
C TYR A 194 13.13 10.33 -14.31
N THR A 195 12.64 9.60 -13.31
CA THR A 195 12.48 10.15 -11.96
C THR A 195 13.75 9.92 -11.15
N PRO A 196 14.46 10.98 -10.73
CA PRO A 196 15.65 10.80 -9.90
C PRO A 196 15.25 10.19 -8.55
N GLY A 197 16.00 9.19 -8.08
CA GLY A 197 15.68 8.47 -6.84
C GLY A 197 15.54 9.37 -5.61
N VAL A 198 16.24 10.50 -5.57
CA VAL A 198 16.11 11.51 -4.50
C VAL A 198 14.75 12.20 -4.49
N ALA A 199 14.12 12.43 -5.65
CA ALA A 199 12.78 13.02 -5.71
C ALA A 199 11.74 12.06 -5.15
N LEU A 200 11.85 10.76 -5.49
CA LEU A 200 10.97 9.71 -4.94
C LEU A 200 11.07 9.67 -3.41
N LEU A 201 12.29 9.63 -2.86
CA LEU A 201 12.49 9.56 -1.41
C LEU A 201 11.98 10.80 -0.67
N SER A 202 12.10 11.99 -1.27
CA SER A 202 11.64 13.24 -0.64
C SER A 202 10.13 13.32 -0.48
N SER A 203 9.35 12.84 -1.46
CA SER A 203 7.89 12.90 -1.42
C SER A 203 7.32 11.97 -0.34
N ILE A 204 7.86 10.75 -0.20
CA ILE A 204 7.45 9.84 0.88
C ILE A 204 7.86 10.38 2.25
N SER A 205 9.05 10.97 2.38
CA SER A 205 9.44 11.55 3.66
C SER A 205 8.46 12.64 4.09
N ALA A 206 8.04 13.53 3.18
CA ALA A 206 7.05 14.55 3.48
C ALA A 206 5.69 13.95 3.86
N LEU A 207 5.19 13.01 3.04
CA LEU A 207 3.90 12.37 3.27
C LEU A 207 3.88 11.55 4.56
N GLY A 208 4.96 10.82 4.85
CA GLY A 208 5.16 10.05 6.05
C GLY A 208 5.25 10.93 7.31
N PHE A 209 6.05 11.99 7.29
CA PHE A 209 6.15 12.90 8.44
C PHE A 209 4.84 13.67 8.71
N VAL A 210 4.19 14.18 7.66
CA VAL A 210 3.01 15.03 7.82
C VAL A 210 1.76 14.21 8.13
N TYR A 211 1.50 13.12 7.39
CA TYR A 211 0.24 12.39 7.55
C TYR A 211 0.35 11.20 8.51
N LEU A 212 1.50 10.52 8.57
CA LEU A 212 1.64 9.33 9.42
C LEU A 212 2.23 9.70 10.78
N ALA A 213 3.29 10.52 10.83
CA ALA A 213 3.91 10.85 12.11
C ALA A 213 3.11 11.90 12.88
N LEU A 214 2.75 13.04 12.26
CA LEU A 214 2.11 14.14 12.99
C LEU A 214 0.71 13.78 13.50
N ASN A 215 -0.13 13.12 12.70
CA ASN A 215 -1.48 12.75 13.12
C ASN A 215 -1.45 11.78 14.30
N GLU A 216 -0.62 10.73 14.22
CA GLU A 216 -0.47 9.78 15.32
C GLU A 216 0.17 10.42 16.55
N PHE A 217 1.11 11.37 16.36
CA PHE A 217 1.70 12.11 17.46
C PHE A 217 0.68 12.96 18.23
N LEU A 218 -0.32 13.53 17.55
CA LEU A 218 -1.40 14.26 18.22
C LEU A 218 -2.24 13.31 19.07
N GLU A 219 -2.59 12.14 18.55
CA GLU A 219 -3.33 11.10 19.30
C GLU A 219 -2.52 10.56 20.50
N MET A 220 -1.20 10.44 20.37
CA MET A 220 -0.32 10.04 21.49
C MET A 220 -0.44 10.98 22.71
N ASN A 221 -0.74 12.26 22.50
CA ASN A 221 -0.90 13.24 23.59
C ASN A 221 -2.19 13.03 24.39
N THR A 222 -3.15 12.26 23.90
CA THR A 222 -4.39 11.95 24.65
C THR A 222 -4.11 11.05 25.85
N VAL A 223 -3.14 10.12 25.71
CA VAL A 223 -2.70 9.22 26.78
C VAL A 223 -1.16 9.14 26.83
N PRO A 224 -0.48 10.19 27.31
CA PRO A 224 0.98 10.29 27.25
C PRO A 224 1.72 9.13 27.90
N ILE A 225 1.26 8.69 29.08
CA ILE A 225 1.99 7.70 29.89
C ILE A 225 2.07 6.32 29.22
N VAL A 226 1.08 5.98 28.40
CA VAL A 226 1.00 4.71 27.68
C VAL A 226 1.66 4.82 26.31
N SER A 227 1.60 5.99 25.67
CA SER A 227 2.08 6.21 24.32
C SER A 227 3.58 6.53 24.22
N PHE A 228 4.12 7.31 25.16
CA PHE A 228 5.52 7.76 25.09
C PHE A 228 6.52 6.64 25.38
N VAL A 229 6.17 5.61 26.15
CA VAL A 229 7.08 4.49 26.46
C VAL A 229 7.34 3.62 25.22
N PRO A 230 6.32 3.10 24.50
CA PRO A 230 6.50 2.45 23.20
C PRO A 230 7.25 3.32 22.20
N PHE A 231 6.92 4.61 22.13
CA PHE A 231 7.62 5.54 21.25
C PHE A 231 9.11 5.65 21.57
N ALA A 232 9.47 5.80 22.85
CA ALA A 232 10.87 5.82 23.27
C ALA A 232 11.60 4.50 22.91
N ILE A 233 10.94 3.36 23.08
CA ILE A 233 11.49 2.04 22.70
C ILE A 233 11.75 1.98 21.19
N VAL A 234 10.81 2.44 20.36
CA VAL A 234 10.96 2.48 18.89
C VAL A 234 12.10 3.42 18.49
N MET A 235 12.19 4.61 19.10
CA MET A 235 13.27 5.57 18.82
C MET A 235 14.64 5.00 19.22
N ILE A 236 14.75 4.40 20.41
CA ILE A 236 16.00 3.80 20.90
C ILE A 236 16.39 2.56 20.06
N GLY A 237 15.41 1.74 19.68
CA GLY A 237 15.65 0.53 18.90
C GLY A 237 16.06 0.83 17.46
N TYR A 238 15.29 1.63 16.72
CA TYR A 238 15.54 1.90 15.31
C TYR A 238 16.54 3.03 15.04
N LEU A 239 16.47 4.16 15.77
CA LEU A 239 17.46 5.25 15.59
C LEU A 239 18.69 5.06 16.47
N GLY A 240 18.52 4.57 17.70
CA GLY A 240 19.63 4.29 18.62
C GLY A 240 20.35 2.97 18.34
N ASN A 241 19.84 2.14 17.41
CA ASN A 241 20.39 0.83 17.04
C ASN A 241 20.56 -0.13 18.24
N VAL A 242 19.70 0.01 19.26
CA VAL A 242 19.70 -0.84 20.45
C VAL A 242 18.90 -2.10 20.18
N LYS A 243 19.49 -3.27 20.46
CA LYS A 243 18.84 -4.57 20.30
C LYS A 243 18.25 -5.06 21.61
N PHE A 244 16.96 -5.44 21.59
CA PHE A 244 16.26 -6.00 22.75
C PHE A 244 16.34 -7.54 22.77
N GLY A 245 17.57 -8.06 22.74
CA GLY A 245 17.82 -9.50 22.69
C GLY A 245 17.27 -10.14 21.39
N PRO A 246 16.54 -11.27 21.46
CA PRO A 246 16.00 -11.95 20.28
C PRO A 246 14.66 -11.38 19.79
N LEU A 247 14.06 -10.43 20.52
CA LEU A 247 12.74 -9.90 20.18
C LEU A 247 12.86 -8.69 19.24
N PRO A 248 12.03 -8.60 18.18
CA PRO A 248 11.92 -7.41 17.35
C PRO A 248 11.57 -6.16 18.16
N VAL A 249 12.17 -5.02 17.81
CA VAL A 249 11.93 -3.73 18.46
C VAL A 249 10.43 -3.40 18.49
N ALA A 250 9.74 -3.58 17.36
CA ALA A 250 8.31 -3.32 17.24
C ALA A 250 7.46 -4.20 18.18
N LEU A 251 7.86 -5.46 18.40
CA LEU A 251 7.16 -6.36 19.33
C LEU A 251 7.33 -5.90 20.78
N VAL A 252 8.54 -5.49 21.16
CA VAL A 252 8.81 -4.97 22.51
C VAL A 252 7.99 -3.70 22.77
N ALA A 253 7.94 -2.80 21.80
CA ALA A 253 7.10 -1.60 21.87
C ALA A 253 5.61 -1.96 22.05
N LEU A 254 5.09 -2.89 21.24
CA LEU A 254 3.69 -3.33 21.32
C LEU A 254 3.35 -3.96 22.69
N ILE A 255 4.20 -4.86 23.20
CA ILE A 255 3.99 -5.52 24.49
C ILE A 255 4.01 -4.49 25.61
N SER A 256 4.99 -3.58 25.61
CA SER A 256 5.12 -2.56 26.65
C SER A 256 3.92 -1.60 26.67
N GLY A 257 3.46 -1.14 25.50
CA GLY A 257 2.31 -0.24 25.38
C GLY A 257 1.02 -0.94 25.81
N THR A 258 0.84 -2.20 25.40
CA THR A 258 -0.32 -3.00 25.81
C THR A 258 -0.32 -3.19 27.33
N ALA A 259 0.81 -3.59 27.93
CA ALA A 259 0.93 -3.78 29.37
C ALA A 259 0.61 -2.48 30.15
N LEU A 260 1.14 -1.35 29.70
CA LEU A 260 0.85 -0.04 30.31
C LEU A 260 -0.63 0.34 30.18
N ALA A 261 -1.25 0.09 29.03
CA ALA A 261 -2.68 0.34 28.83
C ALA A 261 -3.56 -0.46 29.82
N TRP A 262 -3.18 -1.71 30.14
CA TRP A 262 -3.86 -2.52 31.14
C TRP A 262 -3.59 -2.05 32.57
N ILE A 263 -2.33 -1.72 32.90
CA ILE A 263 -1.95 -1.23 34.24
C ILE A 263 -2.65 0.10 34.56
N CYS A 264 -2.74 1.00 33.57
CA CYS A 264 -3.44 2.28 33.69
C CYS A 264 -4.97 2.16 33.61
N GLN A 265 -5.52 0.94 33.53
CA GLN A 265 -6.96 0.65 33.48
C GLN A 265 -7.71 1.30 32.29
N LEU A 266 -7.00 1.57 31.19
CA LEU A 266 -7.60 2.09 29.96
C LEU A 266 -8.32 0.97 29.21
N ASN A 267 -7.78 -0.24 29.28
CA ASN A 267 -8.41 -1.44 28.75
C ASN A 267 -9.23 -2.12 29.85
N THR A 268 -10.50 -2.40 29.55
CA THR A 268 -11.37 -3.19 30.44
C THR A 268 -11.63 -4.56 29.84
N GLY A 269 -11.75 -5.58 30.68
CA GLY A 269 -12.12 -6.92 30.23
C GLY A 269 -13.46 -6.94 29.48
N HIS A 270 -14.40 -6.06 29.86
CA HIS A 270 -15.67 -5.89 29.15
C HIS A 270 -15.47 -5.44 27.70
N ALA A 271 -14.60 -4.44 27.47
CA ALA A 271 -14.30 -3.96 26.12
C ALA A 271 -13.71 -5.06 25.24
N VAL A 272 -12.87 -5.95 25.79
CA VAL A 272 -12.34 -7.11 25.07
C VAL A 272 -13.45 -8.09 24.71
N VAL A 273 -14.36 -8.36 25.64
CA VAL A 273 -15.52 -9.24 25.40
C VAL A 273 -16.42 -8.65 24.31
N GLU A 274 -16.67 -7.34 24.31
CA GLU A 274 -17.44 -6.69 23.25
C GLU A 274 -16.71 -6.72 21.90
N ALA A 275 -15.42 -6.42 21.86
CA ALA A 275 -14.62 -6.53 20.65
C ALA A 275 -14.61 -7.96 20.09
N SER A 276 -14.61 -8.98 20.96
CA SER A 276 -14.67 -10.38 20.53
C SER A 276 -15.96 -10.73 19.78
N LYS A 277 -17.07 -10.02 20.04
CA LYS A 277 -18.33 -10.20 19.30
C LYS A 277 -18.24 -9.70 17.86
N LEU A 278 -17.31 -8.81 17.54
CA LEU A 278 -17.06 -8.34 16.18
C LEU A 278 -16.27 -9.37 15.36
N ILE A 279 -15.60 -10.33 16.02
CA ILE A 279 -14.90 -11.44 15.36
C ILE A 279 -15.95 -12.46 14.90
N LYS A 280 -16.44 -12.27 13.69
CA LYS A 280 -17.36 -13.20 13.02
C LYS A 280 -16.75 -13.65 11.69
N GLY A 281 -17.16 -14.82 11.23
CA GLY A 281 -16.87 -15.25 9.86
C GLY A 281 -17.67 -14.39 8.89
N TYR A 282 -17.02 -13.38 8.30
CA TYR A 282 -17.61 -12.57 7.23
C TYR A 282 -17.24 -13.17 5.89
N ALA A 283 -18.25 -13.50 5.08
CA ALA A 283 -18.02 -13.93 3.71
C ALA A 283 -17.64 -12.70 2.86
N PRO A 284 -16.64 -12.80 1.96
CA PRO A 284 -16.33 -11.75 1.01
C PRO A 284 -17.56 -11.41 0.17
N VAL A 285 -17.86 -10.12 0.03
CA VAL A 285 -18.99 -9.64 -0.76
C VAL A 285 -18.47 -9.17 -2.10
N PHE A 286 -19.23 -9.42 -3.17
CA PHE A 286 -18.95 -8.92 -4.52
C PHE A 286 -19.94 -7.82 -4.92
N PRO A 287 -19.77 -6.57 -4.46
CA PRO A 287 -20.67 -5.45 -4.76
C PRO A 287 -20.46 -4.85 -6.16
N VAL A 288 -20.12 -5.66 -7.16
CA VAL A 288 -19.71 -5.19 -8.50
C VAL A 288 -20.81 -4.36 -9.18
N LYS A 289 -22.07 -4.80 -9.09
CA LYS A 289 -23.22 -4.11 -9.71
C LYS A 289 -23.41 -2.70 -9.14
N GLU A 290 -23.40 -2.57 -7.82
CA GLU A 290 -23.60 -1.28 -7.15
C GLU A 290 -22.40 -0.35 -7.31
N MET A 291 -21.19 -0.92 -7.38
CA MET A 291 -19.97 -0.16 -7.72
C MET A 291 -20.08 0.48 -9.11
N PHE A 292 -20.42 -0.29 -10.15
CA PHE A 292 -20.55 0.24 -11.51
C PHE A 292 -21.69 1.25 -11.66
N LYS A 293 -22.79 1.08 -10.91
CA LYS A 293 -23.89 2.05 -10.88
C LYS A 293 -23.44 3.41 -10.36
N ASN A 294 -22.54 3.43 -9.38
CA ASN A 294 -22.03 4.65 -8.76
C ASN A 294 -20.80 5.23 -9.46
N LEU A 295 -20.36 4.64 -10.59
CA LEU A 295 -19.22 5.15 -11.37
C LEU A 295 -19.46 6.57 -11.90
N ALA A 296 -20.74 6.91 -12.18
CA ALA A 296 -21.13 8.25 -12.61
C ALA A 296 -20.86 9.35 -11.56
N ASN A 297 -20.80 8.98 -10.27
CA ASN A 297 -20.63 9.93 -9.17
C ASN A 297 -19.15 10.22 -8.85
N ILE A 298 -18.20 9.61 -9.59
CA ILE A 298 -16.76 9.73 -9.30
C ILE A 298 -16.15 11.02 -9.82
N GLY A 299 -16.80 11.74 -10.75
CA GLY A 299 -16.24 12.92 -11.43
C GLY A 299 -15.45 13.87 -10.52
N PRO A 300 -16.00 14.34 -9.38
CA PRO A 300 -15.29 15.21 -8.44
C PRO A 300 -14.08 14.53 -7.75
N TYR A 301 -14.17 13.23 -7.50
CA TYR A 301 -13.20 12.42 -6.75
C TYR A 301 -12.04 11.89 -7.60
N LEU A 302 -12.11 11.99 -8.93
CA LEU A 302 -10.97 11.70 -9.82
C LEU A 302 -9.72 12.50 -9.43
N SER A 303 -9.91 13.73 -8.93
CA SER A 303 -8.86 14.60 -8.40
C SER A 303 -8.09 13.98 -7.22
N THR A 304 -8.70 13.04 -6.49
CA THR A 304 -8.09 12.28 -5.38
C THR A 304 -7.62 10.89 -5.85
N SER A 305 -8.42 10.21 -6.67
CA SER A 305 -8.10 8.87 -7.18
C SER A 305 -6.84 8.83 -8.03
N ILE A 306 -6.61 9.84 -8.89
CA ILE A 306 -5.44 9.91 -9.78
C ILE A 306 -4.14 10.10 -8.97
N PRO A 307 -4.01 11.10 -8.08
CA PRO A 307 -2.82 11.22 -7.22
C PRO A 307 -2.60 9.99 -6.36
N THR A 308 -3.67 9.36 -5.86
CA THR A 308 -3.56 8.12 -5.09
C THR A 308 -2.95 6.99 -5.91
N ALA A 309 -3.40 6.79 -7.17
CA ALA A 309 -2.82 5.79 -8.07
C ALA A 309 -1.33 6.08 -8.35
N ILE A 310 -0.97 7.35 -8.56
CA ILE A 310 0.42 7.75 -8.76
C ILE A 310 1.26 7.48 -7.50
N SER A 311 0.71 7.74 -6.32
CA SER A 311 1.37 7.46 -5.04
C SER A 311 1.65 5.97 -4.85
N ILE A 312 0.70 5.10 -5.21
CA ILE A 312 0.89 3.63 -5.20
C ILE A 312 2.04 3.27 -6.15
N ALA A 313 2.00 3.75 -7.40
CA ALA A 313 3.03 3.45 -8.38
C ALA A 313 4.43 3.88 -7.93
N VAL A 314 4.53 5.08 -7.36
CA VAL A 314 5.78 5.62 -6.80
C VAL A 314 6.29 4.76 -5.65
N GLY A 315 5.40 4.35 -4.73
CA GLY A 315 5.73 3.45 -3.62
C GLY A 315 6.30 2.12 -4.07
N THR A 316 5.69 1.49 -5.08
CA THR A 316 6.21 0.24 -5.68
C THR A 316 7.59 0.44 -6.29
N ILE A 317 7.79 1.51 -7.08
CA ILE A 317 9.09 1.82 -7.71
C ILE A 317 10.17 1.98 -6.63
N GLN A 318 9.83 2.56 -5.48
CA GLN A 318 10.77 2.74 -4.38
C GLN A 318 11.12 1.43 -3.69
N CYS A 319 10.16 0.51 -3.53
CA CYS A 319 10.44 -0.82 -3.02
C CYS A 319 11.39 -1.58 -3.96
N VAL A 320 11.16 -1.48 -5.27
CA VAL A 320 12.04 -2.08 -6.29
C VAL A 320 13.44 -1.46 -6.27
N GLU A 321 13.56 -0.13 -6.16
CA GLU A 321 14.86 0.54 -6.04
C GLU A 321 15.60 0.19 -4.74
N SER A 322 14.87 0.04 -3.64
CA SER A 322 15.44 -0.40 -2.36
C SER A 322 15.95 -1.83 -2.44
N ALA A 323 15.18 -2.75 -3.02
CA ALA A 323 15.59 -4.13 -3.25
C ALA A 323 16.84 -4.21 -4.14
N LYS A 324 16.88 -3.42 -5.22
CA LYS A 324 18.02 -3.34 -6.12
C LYS A 324 19.30 -2.88 -5.43
N ARG A 325 19.21 -1.94 -4.49
CA ARG A 325 20.37 -1.50 -3.69
C ARG A 325 20.93 -2.60 -2.79
N ASN A 326 20.08 -3.55 -2.39
CA ASN A 326 20.47 -4.73 -1.64
C ASN A 326 20.85 -5.93 -2.53
N GLY A 327 20.84 -5.76 -3.86
CA GLY A 327 21.25 -6.79 -4.82
C GLY A 327 20.12 -7.62 -5.42
N ASP A 328 18.84 -7.30 -5.15
CA ASP A 328 17.68 -8.03 -5.68
C ASP A 328 17.01 -7.25 -6.83
N PHE A 329 17.10 -7.77 -8.06
CA PHE A 329 16.66 -7.08 -9.27
C PHE A 329 15.23 -7.48 -9.68
N TYR A 330 14.24 -6.90 -9.00
CA TYR A 330 12.83 -7.10 -9.35
C TYR A 330 12.41 -6.31 -10.61
N PRO A 331 11.58 -6.89 -11.50
CA PRO A 331 10.98 -6.16 -12.60
C PRO A 331 9.95 -5.15 -12.10
N THR A 332 10.17 -3.85 -12.36
CA THR A 332 9.28 -2.77 -11.92
C THR A 332 7.86 -2.93 -12.44
N ARG A 333 7.72 -3.34 -13.71
CA ARG A 333 6.41 -3.52 -14.34
C ARG A 333 5.61 -4.66 -13.72
N GLU A 334 6.25 -5.80 -13.46
CA GLU A 334 5.61 -6.95 -12.81
C GLU A 334 5.15 -6.59 -11.39
N SER A 335 5.97 -5.85 -10.64
CA SER A 335 5.62 -5.35 -9.31
C SER A 335 4.40 -4.42 -9.36
N LEU A 336 4.40 -3.44 -10.27
CA LEU A 336 3.28 -2.51 -10.44
C LEU A 336 2.00 -3.22 -10.88
N LEU A 337 2.11 -4.23 -11.74
CA LEU A 337 0.97 -5.07 -12.14
C LEU A 337 0.43 -5.87 -10.95
N ALA A 338 1.30 -6.40 -10.09
CA ALA A 338 0.90 -7.10 -8.87
C ALA A 338 0.05 -6.19 -7.97
N ASP A 339 0.52 -4.98 -7.70
CA ASP A 339 -0.18 -4.02 -6.84
C ASP A 339 -1.49 -3.51 -7.48
N SER A 340 -1.48 -3.37 -8.81
CA SER A 340 -2.69 -3.07 -9.59
C SER A 340 -3.75 -4.14 -9.45
N ILE A 341 -3.38 -5.41 -9.62
CA ILE A 341 -4.30 -6.55 -9.50
C ILE A 341 -4.72 -6.72 -8.04
N GLY A 342 -3.83 -6.47 -7.09
CA GLY A 342 -4.13 -6.48 -5.66
C GLY A 342 -5.16 -5.42 -5.28
N THR A 343 -4.99 -4.19 -5.76
CA THR A 343 -5.94 -3.09 -5.57
C THR A 343 -7.27 -3.34 -6.29
N LEU A 344 -7.22 -3.90 -7.50
CA LEU A 344 -8.42 -4.31 -8.23
C LEU A 344 -9.17 -5.41 -7.46
N THR A 345 -8.45 -6.39 -6.91
CA THR A 345 -9.01 -7.45 -6.07
C THR A 345 -9.67 -6.84 -4.84
N ALA A 346 -9.00 -5.90 -4.15
CA ALA A 346 -9.61 -5.17 -3.04
C ALA A 346 -10.96 -4.54 -3.45
N ALA A 347 -10.99 -3.80 -4.57
CA ALA A 347 -12.22 -3.16 -5.06
C ALA A 347 -13.32 -4.16 -5.45
N LEU A 348 -12.99 -5.25 -6.14
CA LEU A 348 -13.98 -6.26 -6.56
C LEU A 348 -14.61 -7.00 -5.37
N PHE A 349 -13.85 -7.18 -4.30
CA PHE A 349 -14.29 -7.86 -3.07
C PHE A 349 -14.77 -6.89 -1.98
N GLY A 350 -15.05 -5.62 -2.31
CA GLY A 350 -15.72 -4.68 -1.43
C GLY A 350 -14.82 -3.87 -0.49
N SER A 351 -13.50 -3.91 -0.70
CA SER A 351 -12.55 -3.05 0.01
C SER A 351 -12.26 -1.76 -0.76
N ILE A 352 -12.38 -0.65 -0.04
CA ILE A 352 -12.05 0.70 -0.52
C ILE A 352 -10.55 1.00 -0.45
N LEU A 353 -9.74 0.08 0.11
CA LEU A 353 -8.33 0.31 0.38
C LEU A 353 -7.48 -0.06 -0.83
N GLY A 354 -6.60 0.86 -1.22
CA GLY A 354 -5.55 0.61 -2.19
C GLY A 354 -4.42 -0.22 -1.59
N MET A 355 -3.82 -1.08 -2.40
CA MET A 355 -2.73 -1.97 -2.00
C MET A 355 -1.43 -1.55 -2.68
N THR A 356 -0.31 -1.65 -1.97
CA THR A 356 1.04 -1.31 -2.48
C THR A 356 2.11 -2.25 -1.94
#